data_AF-A0A4R1PYQ6-F1
#
_entry.id   AF-A0A4R1PYQ6-F1
#
_cell.length_a   1.000
_cell.length_b   1.000
_cell.length_c   1.000
_cell.angle_alpha   90.00
_cell.angle_beta   90.00
_cell.angle_gamma   90.00
#
_symmetry.space_group_name_H-M   'P 1'
#
loop_
_entity.id
_entity.type
_entity.pdbx_description
1 polymer ?
#
loop_
_entity_poly.entity_id
_entity_poly.type
_entity_poly.pdbx_seq_one_letter_code
_entity_poly.pdbx_strand_id
1 'polypeptide(L)'
;MNQFKQALLSLCFVLLLVAAPVHMAAAAPGNLPVEVVVDDPSTFWACTYYAKENMPTTASEIKLEWSAGNSSKTQRETIVLKGKESGKLSIPVEKGTLVNLQVFVVNTKNEKLGAWSLQLLNNGKTEVIRVFSPETVQPEFNRD
;
A
#
# COMPACT_ATOMS: atom_id res chain seq x y z
N MET A 1 -3.35 -40.53 -69.87
CA MET A 1 -2.77 -40.07 -68.59
C MET A 1 -3.60 -38.91 -68.08
N ASN A 2 -4.68 -39.29 -67.40
CA ASN A 2 -5.65 -38.41 -66.77
C ASN A 2 -5.19 -38.11 -65.33
N GLN A 3 -5.69 -36.99 -64.79
CA GLN A 3 -5.87 -36.73 -63.35
C GLN A 3 -4.79 -36.03 -62.52
N PHE A 4 -3.78 -35.37 -63.12
CA PHE A 4 -2.75 -34.67 -62.34
C PHE A 4 -2.90 -33.14 -62.22
N LYS A 5 -4.04 -32.54 -62.60
CA LYS A 5 -4.18 -31.07 -62.64
C LYS A 5 -5.37 -30.46 -61.89
N GLN A 6 -6.12 -31.23 -61.10
CA GLN A 6 -7.30 -30.72 -60.39
C GLN A 6 -7.26 -30.83 -58.86
N ALA A 7 -6.10 -31.16 -58.27
CA ALA A 7 -5.96 -31.32 -56.82
C ALA A 7 -5.31 -30.12 -56.10
N LEU A 8 -5.22 -28.94 -56.74
CA LEU A 8 -4.53 -27.77 -56.16
C LEU A 8 -5.43 -26.55 -55.88
N LEU A 9 -6.76 -26.71 -55.97
CA LEU A 9 -7.73 -25.64 -55.65
C LEU A 9 -8.59 -25.93 -54.42
N SER A 10 -8.29 -27.00 -53.68
CA SER A 10 -9.08 -27.43 -52.51
C SER A 10 -8.26 -27.48 -51.21
N LEU A 11 -7.32 -26.55 -51.02
CA LEU A 11 -6.56 -26.43 -49.76
C LEU A 11 -6.56 -25.01 -49.18
N CYS A 12 -7.39 -24.10 -49.71
CA CYS A 12 -7.48 -22.71 -49.23
C CYS A 12 -8.76 -22.43 -48.41
N PHE A 13 -9.53 -23.44 -48.00
CA PHE A 13 -10.85 -23.23 -47.39
C PHE A 13 -11.11 -24.01 -46.09
N VAL A 14 -10.06 -24.23 -45.28
CA VAL A 14 -10.23 -24.73 -43.89
C VAL A 14 -9.25 -24.01 -42.93
N LEU A 15 -9.16 -22.69 -43.05
CA LEU A 15 -8.68 -21.83 -41.95
C LEU A 15 -9.90 -21.03 -41.46
N LEU A 16 -10.94 -21.76 -41.04
CA LEU A 16 -12.02 -21.18 -40.27
C LEU A 16 -11.45 -20.80 -38.90
N LEU A 17 -11.37 -19.49 -38.70
CA LEU A 17 -11.35 -18.77 -37.44
C LEU A 17 -11.75 -19.65 -36.24
N VAL A 18 -10.74 -20.08 -35.47
CA VAL A 18 -10.93 -20.20 -34.03
C VAL A 18 -10.57 -18.84 -33.45
N ALA A 19 -11.50 -17.89 -33.54
CA ALA A 19 -11.49 -16.74 -32.66
C ALA A 19 -11.77 -17.31 -31.26
N ALA A 20 -10.71 -17.80 -30.60
CA ALA A 20 -10.79 -18.16 -29.21
C ALA A 20 -11.32 -16.92 -28.48
N PRO A 21 -12.38 -17.06 -27.66
CA PRO A 21 -12.83 -15.95 -26.86
C PRO A 21 -11.64 -15.57 -25.99
N VAL A 22 -11.05 -14.41 -26.25
CA VAL A 22 -10.16 -13.77 -25.31
C VAL A 22 -11.07 -13.52 -24.12
N HIS A 23 -11.06 -14.43 -23.16
CA HIS A 23 -11.56 -14.14 -21.83
C HIS A 23 -10.69 -12.98 -21.37
N MET A 24 -11.16 -11.75 -21.60
CA MET A 24 -10.83 -10.65 -20.73
C MET A 24 -11.20 -11.16 -19.35
N ALA A 25 -10.21 -11.67 -18.64
CA ALA A 25 -10.31 -11.90 -17.22
C ALA A 25 -10.83 -10.58 -16.67
N ALA A 26 -12.09 -10.57 -16.22
CA ALA A 26 -12.64 -9.45 -15.52
C ALA A 26 -11.61 -9.11 -14.43
N ALA A 27 -11.04 -7.91 -14.50
CA ALA A 27 -10.06 -7.47 -13.53
C ALA A 27 -10.66 -7.71 -12.15
N ALA A 28 -10.11 -8.67 -11.41
CA ALA A 28 -10.58 -8.97 -10.07
C ALA A 28 -10.57 -7.64 -9.30
N PRO A 29 -11.60 -7.35 -8.48
CA PRO A 29 -11.65 -6.12 -7.70
C PRO A 29 -10.31 -5.94 -6.98
N GLY A 30 -9.54 -4.98 -7.48
CA GLY A 30 -8.19 -4.73 -7.03
C GLY A 30 -8.31 -3.87 -5.80
N ASN A 31 -8.06 -4.45 -4.64
CA ASN A 31 -7.72 -3.68 -3.46
C ASN A 31 -6.21 -3.79 -3.26
N LEU A 32 -5.61 -2.80 -2.61
CA LEU A 32 -4.25 -2.90 -2.11
C LEU A 32 -4.33 -3.25 -0.62
N PRO A 33 -4.03 -4.50 -0.23
CA PRO A 33 -3.91 -4.84 1.18
C PRO A 33 -2.62 -4.22 1.76
N VAL A 34 -2.75 -3.54 2.88
CA VAL A 34 -1.63 -2.95 3.63
C VAL A 34 -1.67 -3.49 5.05
N GLU A 35 -0.52 -3.95 5.53
CA GLU A 35 -0.30 -4.34 6.92
C GLU A 35 0.76 -3.42 7.52
N VAL A 36 0.45 -2.82 8.66
CA VAL A 36 1.41 -2.05 9.45
C VAL A 36 1.74 -2.87 10.68
N VAL A 37 3.02 -3.11 10.90
CA VAL A 37 3.56 -3.88 12.03
C VAL A 37 4.43 -2.95 12.87
N VAL A 38 4.23 -2.97 14.18
CA VAL A 38 5.05 -2.28 15.16
C VAL A 38 6.16 -3.23 15.61
N ASP A 39 7.40 -2.80 15.42
CA ASP A 39 8.57 -3.50 15.93
C ASP A 39 8.78 -3.18 17.41
N ASP A 40 9.05 -4.21 18.22
CA ASP A 40 9.02 -4.15 19.69
C ASP A 40 7.89 -3.25 20.24
N PRO A 41 6.62 -3.70 20.15
CA PRO A 41 5.46 -2.92 20.55
C PRO A 41 5.57 -2.36 21.97
N SER A 42 6.17 -3.12 22.88
CA SER A 42 6.33 -2.73 24.28
C SER A 42 7.18 -1.46 24.41
N THR A 43 8.34 -1.44 23.75
CA THR A 43 9.24 -0.28 23.72
C THR A 43 8.64 0.86 22.91
N PHE A 44 8.06 0.56 21.75
CA PHE A 44 7.50 1.57 20.85
C PHE A 44 6.40 2.41 21.50
N TRP A 45 5.44 1.77 22.18
CA TRP A 45 4.31 2.46 22.80
C TRP A 45 4.67 3.14 24.13
N ALA A 46 5.75 2.70 24.79
CA ALA A 46 6.31 3.33 25.98
C ALA A 46 7.29 4.47 25.66
N CYS A 47 7.76 4.56 24.41
CA CYS A 47 8.73 5.55 23.99
C CYS A 47 8.20 6.98 24.15
N THR A 48 9.10 7.89 24.54
CA THR A 48 8.83 9.32 24.61
C THR A 48 9.17 9.97 23.27
N TYR A 49 8.22 10.70 22.72
CA TYR A 49 8.32 11.49 21.50
C TYR A 49 8.25 12.97 21.86
N TYR A 50 8.83 13.81 21.00
CA TYR A 50 8.74 15.27 21.11
C TYR A 50 7.90 15.81 19.96
N ALA A 51 6.74 16.39 20.27
CA ALA A 51 5.92 17.11 19.29
C ALA A 51 6.45 18.54 19.09
N LYS A 52 5.83 19.32 18.18
CA LYS A 52 6.24 20.68 17.77
C LYS A 52 6.51 21.69 18.91
N GLU A 53 6.06 21.41 20.13
CA GLU A 53 6.22 22.26 21.32
C GLU A 53 7.23 21.69 22.34
N ASN A 54 8.03 20.70 21.96
CA ASN A 54 9.02 19.99 22.81
C ASN A 54 8.43 19.39 24.10
N MET A 55 7.11 19.29 24.21
CA MET A 55 6.46 18.60 25.32
C MET A 55 6.57 17.09 25.11
N PRO A 56 7.16 16.35 26.07
CA PRO A 56 7.19 14.90 26.04
C PRO A 56 5.79 14.32 25.87
N THR A 57 5.64 13.41 24.92
CA THR A 57 4.36 12.72 24.66
C THR A 57 4.61 11.28 24.23
N THR A 58 3.55 10.48 24.15
CA THR A 58 3.62 9.09 23.69
C THR A 58 2.74 8.90 22.47
N ALA A 59 3.12 7.97 21.60
CA ALA A 59 2.24 7.51 20.53
C ALA A 59 0.93 6.92 21.09
N SER A 60 -0.18 7.19 20.42
CA SER A 60 -1.50 6.63 20.73
C SER A 60 -2.08 5.82 19.60
N GLU A 61 -1.74 6.14 18.36
CA GLU A 61 -2.23 5.42 17.19
C GLU A 61 -1.29 5.64 16.00
N ILE A 62 -1.36 4.70 15.05
CA ILE A 62 -0.72 4.81 13.74
C ILE A 62 -1.84 4.98 12.71
N LYS A 63 -1.69 5.99 11.86
CA LYS A 63 -2.62 6.29 10.76
C LYS A 63 -1.97 5.99 9.42
N LEU A 64 -2.79 5.51 8.50
CA LEU A 64 -2.43 5.38 7.10
C LEU A 64 -3.21 6.45 6.32
N GLU A 65 -2.52 7.21 5.49
CA GLU A 65 -3.11 8.10 4.51
C GLU A 65 -2.70 7.67 3.11
N TRP A 66 -3.61 7.79 2.15
CA TRP A 66 -3.33 7.45 0.77
C TRP A 66 -4.02 8.34 -0.24
N SER A 67 -3.44 8.42 -1.43
CA SER A 67 -4.11 8.88 -2.65
C SER A 67 -3.79 7.96 -3.83
N ALA A 68 -4.73 7.87 -4.76
CA ALA A 68 -4.59 7.07 -5.98
C ALA A 68 -4.22 7.95 -7.18
N GLY A 69 -3.22 7.52 -7.94
CA GLY A 69 -2.69 8.21 -9.12
C GLY A 69 -2.27 9.65 -8.81
N ASN A 70 -2.73 10.57 -9.66
CA ASN A 70 -2.48 12.00 -9.54
C ASN A 70 -3.57 12.74 -8.74
N SER A 71 -4.41 12.02 -7.98
CA SER A 71 -5.45 12.64 -7.15
C SER A 71 -4.81 13.46 -6.02
N SER A 72 -5.26 14.71 -5.87
CA SER A 72 -4.95 15.55 -4.71
C SER A 72 -5.81 15.21 -3.49
N LYS A 73 -6.88 14.44 -3.67
CA LYS A 73 -7.72 13.96 -2.57
C LYS A 73 -7.04 12.79 -1.88
N THR A 74 -6.78 12.96 -0.59
CA THR A 74 -6.29 11.90 0.29
C THR A 74 -7.41 11.35 1.15
N GLN A 75 -7.30 10.08 1.50
CA GLN A 75 -8.10 9.41 2.53
C GLN A 75 -7.17 9.03 3.68
N ARG A 76 -7.65 9.07 4.93
CA ARG A 76 -6.85 8.77 6.11
C ARG A 76 -7.66 7.95 7.10
N GLU A 77 -7.06 6.87 7.60
CA GLU A 77 -7.66 5.98 8.59
C GLU A 77 -6.67 5.58 9.69
N THR A 78 -7.17 5.32 10.89
CA THR A 78 -6.39 4.70 11.96
C THR A 78 -6.24 3.21 11.65
N ILE A 79 -5.00 2.73 11.56
CA ILE A 79 -4.69 1.34 11.25
C ILE A 79 -4.18 0.56 12.46
N VAL A 80 -3.42 1.18 13.37
CA VAL A 80 -2.97 0.53 14.62
C VAL A 80 -3.31 1.40 15.83
N LEU A 81 -3.93 0.81 16.85
CA LEU A 81 -4.20 1.45 18.13
C LEU A 81 -3.07 1.15 19.13
N LYS A 82 -2.88 2.03 20.13
CA LYS A 82 -1.90 1.85 21.20
C LYS A 82 -1.96 0.45 21.82
N GLY A 83 -0.80 -0.14 22.04
CA GLY A 83 -0.64 -1.47 22.64
C GLY A 83 -0.92 -2.63 21.67
N LYS A 84 -1.25 -2.36 20.41
CA LYS A 84 -1.34 -3.39 19.37
C LYS A 84 -0.04 -3.53 18.62
N GLU A 85 0.23 -4.74 18.16
CA GLU A 85 1.46 -5.10 17.44
C GLU A 85 1.33 -4.88 15.94
N SER A 86 0.10 -4.89 15.42
CA SER A 86 -0.15 -4.67 14.00
C SER A 86 -1.59 -4.25 13.72
N GLY A 87 -1.81 -3.86 12.47
CA GLY A 87 -3.12 -3.56 11.91
C GLY A 87 -3.13 -3.73 10.39
N LYS A 88 -4.32 -3.99 9.84
CA LYS A 88 -4.51 -4.27 8.41
C LYS A 88 -5.61 -3.40 7.85
N LEU A 89 -5.39 -2.90 6.64
CA LEU A 89 -6.38 -2.15 5.87
C LEU A 89 -6.37 -2.61 4.42
N SER A 90 -7.53 -2.58 3.79
CA SER A 90 -7.70 -2.89 2.37
C SER A 90 -8.07 -1.61 1.64
N ILE A 91 -7.11 -1.02 0.93
CA ILE A 91 -7.31 0.24 0.21
C ILE A 91 -8.05 -0.04 -1.11
N PRO A 92 -9.17 0.66 -1.40
CA PRO A 92 -9.97 0.41 -2.60
C PRO A 92 -9.35 1.07 -3.84
N VAL A 93 -8.31 0.45 -4.40
CA VAL A 93 -7.57 0.95 -5.58
C VAL A 93 -7.22 -0.18 -6.54
N GLU A 94 -7.59 -0.04 -7.80
CA GLU A 94 -7.42 -1.09 -8.81
C GLU A 94 -5.96 -1.55 -8.97
N LYS A 95 -5.76 -2.80 -9.36
CA LYS A 95 -4.43 -3.34 -9.68
C LYS A 95 -3.84 -2.55 -10.86
N GLY A 96 -2.58 -2.17 -10.75
CA GLY A 96 -1.88 -1.30 -11.70
C GLY A 96 -2.03 0.19 -11.40
N THR A 97 -2.80 0.57 -10.37
CA THR A 97 -2.89 1.97 -9.91
C THR A 97 -1.65 2.33 -9.10
N LEU A 98 -1.06 3.50 -9.38
CA LEU A 98 -0.02 4.10 -8.55
C LEU A 98 -0.67 4.64 -7.27
N VAL A 99 -0.11 4.35 -6.11
CA VAL A 99 -0.66 4.76 -4.81
C VAL A 99 0.43 5.52 -4.06
N ASN A 100 0.09 6.73 -3.61
CA ASN A 100 0.90 7.47 -2.65
C ASN A 100 0.41 7.09 -1.27
N LEU A 101 1.27 6.53 -0.42
CA LEU A 101 1.00 6.13 0.95
C LEU A 101 1.81 6.96 1.91
N GLN A 102 1.21 7.34 3.03
CA GLN A 102 1.87 7.94 4.16
C GLN A 102 1.45 7.25 5.44
N VAL A 103 2.42 6.84 6.25
CA VAL A 103 2.20 6.32 7.58
C VAL A 103 2.54 7.43 8.57
N PHE A 104 1.65 7.68 9.52
CA PHE A 104 1.83 8.67 10.58
C PHE A 104 1.74 8.00 11.94
N VAL A 105 2.71 8.28 12.80
CA VAL A 105 2.59 8.02 14.23
C VAL A 105 2.04 9.30 14.87
N VAL A 106 0.95 9.19 15.62
CA VAL A 106 0.32 10.35 16.26
C VAL A 106 0.05 10.11 17.74
N ASN A 107 -0.06 11.20 18.51
CA ASN A 107 -0.49 11.17 19.92
C ASN A 107 -2.01 11.34 20.07
N THR A 108 -2.48 11.36 21.32
CA THR A 108 -3.91 11.47 21.67
C THR A 108 -4.55 12.79 21.24
N LYS A 109 -3.75 13.81 20.93
CA LYS A 109 -4.19 15.10 20.37
C LYS A 109 -4.16 15.11 18.84
N ASN A 110 -3.90 13.96 18.19
CA ASN A 110 -3.71 13.83 16.75
C ASN A 110 -2.51 14.65 16.22
N GLU A 111 -1.53 14.94 17.08
CA GLU A 111 -0.28 15.60 16.68
C GLU A 111 0.68 14.57 16.08
N LYS A 112 1.34 14.95 14.99
CA LYS A 112 2.27 14.08 14.25
C LYS A 112 3.61 13.96 14.99
N LEU A 113 3.95 12.74 15.39
CA LEU A 113 5.22 12.40 16.05
C LEU A 113 6.25 11.87 15.06
N GLY A 114 5.78 11.21 14.01
CA GLY A 114 6.63 10.65 12.95
C GLY A 114 5.82 10.47 11.67
N ALA A 115 6.51 10.49 10.54
CA ALA A 115 5.90 10.26 9.24
C ALA A 115 6.86 9.54 8.30
N TRP A 116 6.32 8.66 7.49
CA TRP A 116 7.04 8.04 6.39
C TRP A 116 6.14 7.96 5.16
N SER A 117 6.72 8.15 3.98
CA SER A 117 5.97 8.21 2.72
C SER A 117 6.57 7.24 1.71
N LEU A 118 5.70 6.56 0.97
CA LEU A 118 6.06 5.66 -0.12
C LEU A 118 5.11 5.86 -1.29
N GLN A 119 5.63 5.75 -2.50
CA GLN A 119 4.82 5.62 -3.69
C GLN A 119 5.03 4.23 -4.27
N LEU A 120 3.95 3.50 -4.54
CA LEU A 120 4.02 2.13 -5.04
C LEU A 120 2.91 1.80 -6.03
N LEU A 121 3.14 0.82 -6.88
CA LEU A 121 2.14 0.31 -7.82
C LEU A 121 1.35 -0.82 -7.14
N ASN A 122 0.01 -0.77 -7.16
CA ASN A 122 -0.77 -1.89 -6.65
C ASN A 122 -0.58 -3.11 -7.55
N ASN A 123 0.21 -4.09 -7.11
CA ASN A 123 0.44 -5.35 -7.81
C ASN A 123 -0.47 -6.50 -7.32
N GLY A 124 -1.37 -6.22 -6.37
CA GLY A 124 -2.27 -7.17 -5.73
C GLY A 124 -1.64 -7.97 -4.57
N LYS A 125 -0.40 -7.69 -4.18
CA LYS A 125 0.24 -8.26 -2.99
C LYS A 125 0.03 -7.36 -1.78
N THR A 126 0.12 -7.96 -0.59
CA THR A 126 0.13 -7.20 0.66
C THR A 126 1.40 -6.40 0.78
N GLU A 127 1.26 -5.10 0.95
CA GLU A 127 2.34 -4.22 1.35
C GLU A 127 2.51 -4.30 2.87
N VAL A 128 3.70 -4.64 3.34
CA VAL A 128 3.97 -4.78 4.78
C VAL A 128 4.94 -3.68 5.20
N ILE A 129 4.47 -2.78 6.06
CA ILE A 129 5.24 -1.64 6.56
C ILE A 129 5.59 -1.91 8.02
N ARG A 130 6.87 -1.89 8.35
CA ARG A 130 7.35 -1.97 9.74
C ARG A 130 7.65 -0.59 10.29
N VAL A 131 7.16 -0.33 11.49
CA VAL A 131 7.38 0.93 12.22
C VAL A 131 8.23 0.61 13.44
N PHE A 132 9.33 1.34 13.58
CA PHE A 132 10.32 1.14 14.63
C PHE A 132 10.24 2.26 15.66
N SER A 133 10.72 1.98 16.87
CA SER A 133 10.97 3.01 17.87
C SER A 133 12.05 3.98 17.34
N PRO A 134 11.97 5.29 17.63
CA PRO A 134 13.02 6.22 17.25
C PRO A 134 14.34 5.85 17.94
N GLU A 135 15.44 5.87 17.19
CA GLU A 135 16.78 5.56 17.71
C GLU A 135 17.32 6.62 18.69
N THR A 136 16.79 7.85 18.60
CA THR A 136 17.22 8.98 19.45
C THR A 136 16.03 9.60 20.17
N VAL A 137 15.88 9.30 21.47
CA VAL A 137 15.29 10.23 22.44
C VAL A 137 16.37 11.26 22.72
N GLN A 138 16.50 12.30 21.89
CA GLN A 138 17.57 13.28 22.09
C GLN A 138 17.12 14.32 23.13
N PRO A 139 17.67 14.34 24.36
CA PRO A 139 17.45 15.47 25.25
C PRO A 139 18.28 16.64 24.74
N GLU A 140 17.63 17.71 24.32
CA GLU A 140 18.29 19.00 24.14
C GLU A 140 18.32 19.75 25.47
N PHE A 141 19.52 19.94 26.01
CA PHE A 141 19.76 20.76 27.20
C PHE A 141 20.20 22.15 26.76
N ASN A 142 19.37 23.16 26.99
CA ASN A 142 19.81 24.56 27.03
C ASN A 142 20.05 24.97 28.47
N ARG A 143 21.23 25.54 28.72
CA ARG A 143 21.62 26.15 29.99
C ARG A 143 21.76 27.65 29.72
N ASP A 144 20.97 28.46 30.43
CA ASP A 144 21.29 29.87 30.65
C ASP A 144 22.33 30.00 31.77
#